data_AF-A0A7V3CVE2-F1
#
_entry.id   AF-A0A7V3CVE2-F1
#
_cell.length_a   1.000
_cell.length_b   1.000
_cell.length_c   1.000
_cell.angle_alpha   90.00
_cell.angle_beta   90.00
_cell.angle_gamma   90.00
#
_symmetry.space_group_name_H-M   'P 1'
#
loop_
_entity.id
_entity.type
_entity.pdbx_description
1 polymer ?
#
loop_
_entity_poly.entity_id
_entity_poly.type
_entity_poly.pdbx_seq_one_letter_code
_entity_poly.pdbx_strand_id
1 'polypeptide(L)'
;MKNFFVENINHIKNLSKDEFESLYEFTQILNTASGEETLIEDAMDIVINVINAERGLFVKYDEKTDSFSIISARKISNESITDLNEFSSGI
;
A
#
# COMPACT_ATOMS: atom_id res chain seq x y z
N MET A 1 -6.16 23.98 10.57
CA MET A 1 -5.13 23.36 9.72
C MET A 1 -3.71 23.39 10.31
N LYS A 2 -3.23 24.50 10.91
CA LYS A 2 -1.87 24.59 11.49
C LYS A 2 -1.52 23.50 12.53
N ASN A 3 -2.49 23.03 13.32
CA ASN A 3 -2.24 22.06 14.39
C ASN A 3 -2.17 20.59 13.93
N PHE A 4 -2.75 20.23 12.78
CA PHE A 4 -2.76 18.85 12.29
C PHE A 4 -1.34 18.36 11.93
N PHE A 5 -0.51 19.24 11.36
CA PHE A 5 0.87 18.92 11.01
C PHE A 5 1.79 18.82 12.24
N VAL A 6 1.58 19.67 13.25
CA VAL A 6 2.44 19.70 14.44
C VAL A 6 2.22 18.47 15.34
N GLU A 7 0.97 18.03 15.50
CA GLU A 7 0.67 16.79 16.23
C GLU A 7 1.24 15.55 15.53
N ASN A 8 1.18 15.49 14.20
CA ASN A 8 1.69 14.37 13.41
C ASN A 8 3.23 14.32 13.28
N ILE A 9 3.93 15.46 13.26
CA ILE A 9 5.41 15.48 13.22
C ILE A 9 6.01 14.87 14.49
N ASN A 10 5.33 14.99 15.63
CA ASN A 10 5.80 14.37 16.87
C ASN A 10 5.76 12.84 16.81
N HIS A 11 4.86 12.24 16.03
CA HIS A 11 4.86 10.80 15.75
C HIS A 11 6.06 10.38 14.92
N ILE A 12 6.47 11.18 13.93
CA ILE A 12 7.68 10.92 13.13
C ILE A 12 8.94 10.88 14.02
N LYS A 13 8.99 11.70 15.07
CA LYS A 13 10.14 11.71 16.02
C LYS A 13 10.21 10.47 16.91
N ASN A 14 9.12 9.73 17.05
CA ASN A 14 9.00 8.57 17.93
C ASN A 14 8.80 7.26 17.15
N LEU A 15 9.13 7.24 15.86
CA LEU A 15 9.06 6.03 15.05
C LEU A 15 9.94 4.96 15.68
N SER A 16 9.38 3.76 15.79
CA SER A 16 10.16 2.55 16.03
C SER A 16 11.15 2.33 14.87
N LYS A 17 12.15 1.50 15.13
CA LYS A 17 13.15 1.13 14.13
C LYS A 17 12.46 0.56 12.87
N ASP A 18 11.50 -0.35 13.07
CA ASP A 18 10.81 -1.03 11.98
C ASP A 18 10.00 -0.05 11.12
N GLU A 19 9.29 0.89 11.74
CA GLU A 19 8.54 1.93 11.02
C GLU A 19 9.46 2.88 10.23
N PHE A 20 10.64 3.22 10.78
CA PHE A 20 11.62 4.03 10.06
C PHE A 20 12.23 3.28 8.88
N GLU A 21 12.57 2.00 9.06
CA GLU A 21 13.10 1.15 8.00
C GLU A 21 12.08 0.97 6.87
N SER A 22 10.80 0.77 7.18
CA SER A 22 9.72 0.72 6.17
C SER A 22 9.58 2.05 5.42
N LEU A 23 9.62 3.19 6.11
CA LEU A 23 9.59 4.51 5.45
C LEU A 23 10.79 4.71 4.52
N TYR A 24 11.98 4.27 4.95
CA TYR A 24 13.16 4.33 4.12
C TYR A 24 13.04 3.42 2.88
N GLU A 25 12.58 2.19 3.05
CA GLU A 25 12.32 1.24 1.97
C GLU A 25 11.30 1.79 0.95
N PHE A 26 10.19 2.38 1.42
CA PHE A 26 9.24 3.09 0.57
C PHE A 26 9.91 4.18 -0.28
N THR A 27 10.76 5.01 0.35
CA THR A 27 11.46 6.06 -0.40
C THR A 27 12.44 5.50 -1.41
N GLN A 28 13.09 4.37 -1.13
CA GLN A 28 13.96 3.73 -2.10
C GLN A 28 13.15 3.20 -3.29
N ILE A 29 12.08 2.46 -3.05
CA ILE A 29 11.19 1.90 -4.10
C ILE A 29 10.64 3.01 -5.01
N LEU A 30 10.09 4.07 -4.42
CA LEU A 30 9.56 5.22 -5.17
C LEU A 30 10.62 5.90 -6.05
N ASN A 31 11.89 5.89 -5.63
CA ASN A 31 13.00 6.54 -6.35
C ASN A 31 13.82 5.58 -7.24
N THR A 32 13.62 4.27 -7.12
CA THR A 32 14.36 3.24 -7.90
C THR A 32 13.51 2.54 -8.95
N ALA A 33 12.19 2.78 -8.98
CA ALA A 33 11.27 2.19 -9.95
C ALA A 33 11.61 2.60 -11.40
N SER A 34 12.55 1.88 -12.00
CA SER A 34 12.63 1.68 -13.44
C SER A 34 11.49 0.75 -13.85
N GLY A 35 10.26 1.25 -13.80
CA GLY A 35 9.05 0.51 -14.16
C GLY A 35 7.85 0.99 -13.36
N GLU A 36 6.99 1.81 -13.97
CA GLU A 36 5.70 2.23 -13.38
C GLU A 36 4.78 1.05 -13.03
N GLU A 37 5.04 -0.14 -13.58
CA GLU A 37 4.15 -1.30 -13.50
C GLU A 37 4.16 -2.01 -12.13
N THR A 38 5.28 -2.04 -11.39
CA THR A 38 5.36 -2.80 -10.12
C THR A 38 5.32 -1.93 -8.87
N LEU A 39 5.45 -0.61 -9.00
CA LEU A 39 5.55 0.31 -7.87
C LEU A 39 4.36 0.20 -6.89
N ILE A 40 3.15 0.05 -7.43
CA ILE A 40 1.92 -0.08 -6.63
C ILE A 40 1.92 -1.41 -5.87
N GLU A 41 2.41 -2.47 -6.50
CA GLU A 41 2.49 -3.79 -5.88
C GLU A 41 3.49 -3.80 -4.71
N ASP A 42 4.68 -3.25 -4.93
CA ASP A 42 5.74 -3.17 -3.91
C ASP A 42 5.30 -2.32 -2.72
N ALA A 43 4.62 -1.19 -2.99
CA ALA A 43 4.06 -0.36 -1.92
C ALA A 43 2.94 -1.08 -1.14
N MET A 44 2.10 -1.85 -1.83
CA MET A 44 1.04 -2.63 -1.19
C MET A 44 1.61 -3.71 -0.27
N ASP A 45 2.66 -4.42 -0.67
CA ASP A 45 3.29 -5.45 0.15
C ASP A 45 3.79 -4.88 1.48
N ILE A 46 4.45 -3.73 1.45
CA ILE A 46 4.93 -3.09 2.68
C ILE A 46 3.75 -2.72 3.58
N VAL A 47 2.70 -2.09 3.03
CA VAL A 47 1.52 -1.71 3.82
C VAL A 47 0.84 -2.92 4.44
N ILE A 48 0.62 -3.99 3.66
CA ILE A 48 -0.02 -5.23 4.10
C ILE A 48 0.77 -5.88 5.24
N ASN A 49 2.10 -5.95 5.10
CA ASN A 49 3.00 -6.51 6.12
C ASN A 49 3.02 -5.66 7.39
N VAL A 50 3.07 -4.34 7.29
CA VAL A 50 3.09 -3.41 8.43
C VAL A 50 1.81 -3.51 9.27
N ILE A 51 0.65 -3.61 8.62
CA ILE A 51 -0.64 -3.69 9.33
C ILE A 51 -1.07 -5.14 9.63
N ASN A 52 -0.27 -6.12 9.22
CA ASN A 52 -0.57 -7.55 9.28
C ASN A 52 -1.96 -7.90 8.71
N ALA A 53 -2.30 -7.29 7.56
CA ALA A 53 -3.53 -7.63 6.83
C ALA A 53 -3.31 -8.91 6.02
N GLU A 54 -4.34 -9.73 5.86
CA GLU A 54 -4.23 -10.93 5.01
C GLU A 54 -4.15 -10.57 3.52
N ARG A 55 -4.87 -9.52 3.11
CA ARG A 55 -5.03 -9.10 1.71
C ARG A 55 -5.23 -7.59 1.62
N GLY A 56 -4.78 -7.01 0.51
CA GLY A 56 -5.03 -5.61 0.15
C GLY A 56 -5.53 -5.48 -1.29
N LEU A 57 -6.30 -4.43 -1.56
CA LEU A 57 -6.85 -4.12 -2.88
C LEU A 57 -6.68 -2.63 -3.18
N PHE A 58 -6.11 -2.31 -4.34
CA PHE A 58 -5.98 -0.96 -4.86
C PHE A 58 -6.79 -0.81 -6.15
N VAL A 59 -7.81 0.04 -6.10
CA VAL A 59 -8.75 0.26 -7.20
C VAL A 59 -8.73 1.70 -7.68
N LYS A 60 -8.98 1.88 -8.97
CA LYS A 60 -9.24 3.18 -9.59
C LYS A 60 -10.73 3.29 -9.88
N TYR A 61 -11.34 4.38 -9.40
CA TYR A 61 -12.70 4.74 -9.79
C TYR A 61 -12.66 5.58 -11.08
N ASP A 62 -13.55 5.28 -12.03
CA ASP A 62 -13.78 6.06 -13.24
C ASP A 62 -15.19 6.67 -13.19
N GLU A 63 -15.26 8.00 -13.08
CA GLU A 63 -16.49 8.78 -13.03
C GLU A 63 -17.30 8.72 -14.33
N LYS A 64 -16.64 8.51 -15.49
CA LYS A 64 -17.34 8.50 -16.79
C LYS A 64 -18.15 7.23 -16.98
N THR A 65 -17.64 6.11 -16.46
CA THR A 65 -18.26 4.80 -16.55
C THR A 65 -18.94 4.37 -15.25
N ASP A 66 -18.82 5.17 -14.20
CA ASP A 66 -19.28 4.88 -12.83
C ASP A 66 -18.82 3.48 -12.37
N SER A 67 -17.54 3.17 -12.57
CA SER A 67 -17.00 1.83 -12.38
C SER A 67 -15.66 1.81 -11.68
N PHE A 68 -15.39 0.76 -10.91
CA PHE A 68 -14.08 0.48 -10.34
C PHE A 68 -13.28 -0.47 -11.23
N SER A 69 -12.02 -0.14 -11.49
CA SER A 69 -11.04 -1.06 -12.08
C SER A 69 -9.95 -1.39 -11.06
N ILE A 70 -9.58 -2.66 -11.00
CA ILE A 70 -8.50 -3.10 -10.12
C ILE A 70 -7.19 -2.73 -10.78
N ILE A 71 -6.34 -2.06 -10.02
CA ILE A 71 -4.98 -1.73 -10.42
C ILE A 71 -4.01 -2.73 -9.80
N SER A 72 -4.23 -3.13 -8.54
CA SER A 72 -3.47 -4.20 -7.90
C SER A 72 -4.27 -4.84 -6.76
N ALA A 73 -3.98 -6.12 -6.49
CA ALA A 73 -4.54 -6.88 -5.39
C ALA A 73 -3.45 -7.83 -4.88
N ARG A 74 -3.16 -7.82 -3.58
CA ARG A 74 -2.01 -8.51 -2.98
C ARG A 74 -2.41 -9.32 -1.75
N LYS A 75 -1.77 -10.48 -1.56
CA LYS A 75 -1.82 -11.29 -0.33
C LYS A 75 -0.63 -10.93 0.57
N ILE A 76 -0.70 -11.26 1.86
CA ILE A 76 0.44 -11.16 2.79
C ILE A 76 1.66 -11.99 2.37
N SER A 77 1.47 -13.00 1.50
CA SER A 77 2.54 -13.78 0.87
C SER A 77 3.27 -13.05 -0.26
N ASN A 78 2.95 -11.77 -0.52
CA ASN A 78 3.41 -10.97 -1.67
C ASN A 78 3.01 -11.57 -3.03
N GLU A 79 1.93 -12.36 -3.06
CA GLU A 79 1.36 -12.91 -4.29
C GLU A 79 0.24 -12.00 -4.82
N SER A 80 0.25 -11.75 -6.13
CA SER A 80 -0.84 -11.02 -6.79
C SER A 80 -2.12 -11.84 -6.86
N ILE A 81 -3.24 -11.24 -6.49
CA ILE A 81 -4.58 -11.82 -6.62
C ILE A 81 -5.08 -11.49 -8.03
N THR A 82 -5.16 -12.52 -8.88
CA THR A 82 -5.59 -12.38 -10.28
C THR A 82 -7.09 -12.60 -10.47
N ASP A 83 -7.76 -13.19 -9.49
CA ASP A 83 -9.21 -13.39 -9.47
C ASP A 83 -9.85 -12.69 -8.25
N LEU A 84 -10.80 -11.80 -8.51
CA LEU A 84 -11.59 -11.13 -7.48
C LEU A 84 -12.38 -12.10 -6.59
N ASN A 85 -12.74 -13.26 -7.11
CA ASN A 85 -13.37 -14.30 -6.31
C ASN A 85 -12.43 -14.81 -5.21
N GLU A 86 -11.11 -14.86 -5.46
CA GLU A 86 -10.11 -15.18 -4.44
C GLU A 86 -9.99 -14.06 -3.39
N PHE A 87 -10.22 -12.80 -3.76
CA PHE A 87 -10.26 -11.70 -2.78
C PHE A 87 -11.49 -11.83 -1.87
N SER A 88 -12.67 -12.09 -2.46
CA SER A 88 -13.96 -12.16 -1.75
C SER A 88 -14.21 -13.49 -1.03
N SER A 89 -13.48 -14.57 -1.37
CA SER A 89 -13.51 -15.83 -0.62
C SER A 89 -12.73 -15.66 0.68
N GLY A 90 -13.35 -15.00 1.66
CA GLY A 90 -12.92 -15.10 3.05
C GLY A 90 -13.17 -16.53 3.52
N ILE A 91 -12.09 -17.31 3.64
CA ILE A 91 -12.05 -18.55 4.40
C ILE A 91 -11.02 -18.35 5.48
#